data_AF-A0A0P9NB95-F1
#
_entry.id   AF-A0A0P9NB95-F1
#
_cell.length_a   1.000
_cell.length_b   1.000
_cell.length_c   1.000
_cell.angle_alpha   90.00
_cell.angle_beta   90.00
_cell.angle_gamma   90.00
#
_symmetry.space_group_name_H-M   'P 1'
#
loop_
_entity.id
_entity.type
_entity.pdbx_description
1 polymer ?
#
loop_
_entity_poly.entity_id
_entity_poly.type
_entity_poly.pdbx_seq_one_letter_code
_entity_poly.pdbx_strand_id
1 'polypeptide(L)'
;MAVKLGGQQSKLSVARTTLFSISSKKAAIFFGEALAKKLTTKVTGRIVGFFISGWILSIVNVIDAWQAWQWDDGAMHGYLLLSLGGLSGSLGTLFGAATTLLGLPVLGWAALLLIAVGVGLVTLLSSTPLELWLANGPFGKSDPIDRYLQDPTEAFYRLTSMLAAISISVEKNPAYELQAKFDPHAELPHAIRSADTVIRLESRLPGFIGNLDSLSIKNECRLRHMTERTSNQGIPYRAESEIGDRPETPKAQRLLPDALELFFTTPINHALSSGSRRHYYKWAVRAQFILTHRGEKKYFPAPAIKDPTQYSQSWAKPDFNKINQPFWADETTHEASPNA
;
A
#
# COMPACT_ATOMS: atom_id res chain seq x y z
N MET A 1 49.28 -31.01 -5.31
CA MET A 1 47.86 -31.32 -5.05
C MET A 1 47.08 -30.02 -5.20
N ALA A 2 46.28 -29.88 -6.24
CA ALA A 2 45.48 -28.69 -6.50
C ALA A 2 44.00 -29.03 -6.31
N VAL A 3 43.39 -28.47 -5.26
CA VAL A 3 41.97 -28.66 -4.96
C VAL A 3 41.17 -27.79 -5.93
N LYS A 4 40.39 -28.46 -6.79
CA LYS A 4 39.49 -27.82 -7.75
C LYS A 4 38.25 -27.34 -6.98
N LEU A 5 38.14 -26.03 -6.75
CA LEU A 5 36.92 -25.40 -6.23
C LEU A 5 35.82 -25.52 -7.31
N GLY A 6 34.96 -26.52 -7.16
CA GLY A 6 33.77 -26.70 -7.98
C GLY A 6 32.78 -25.58 -7.73
N GLY A 7 32.77 -24.58 -8.62
CA GLY A 7 31.72 -23.57 -8.64
C GLY A 7 30.38 -24.25 -8.92
N GLN A 8 29.42 -24.08 -8.01
CA GLN A 8 28.01 -24.43 -8.23
C GLN A 8 27.53 -23.73 -9.52
N GLN A 9 27.35 -24.50 -10.59
CA GLN A 9 26.58 -24.06 -11.76
C GLN A 9 25.10 -23.98 -11.32
N SER A 10 24.69 -22.80 -10.87
CA SER A 10 23.30 -22.54 -10.51
C SER A 10 22.37 -22.67 -11.73
N LYS A 11 21.13 -23.07 -11.47
CA LYS A 11 20.04 -23.42 -12.39
C LYS A 11 19.52 -22.26 -13.27
N LEU A 12 20.41 -21.52 -13.94
CA LEU A 12 20.12 -20.40 -14.85
C LEU A 12 20.41 -20.73 -16.33
N SER A 13 20.56 -22.02 -16.68
CA SER A 13 20.93 -22.44 -18.04
C SER A 13 19.91 -22.03 -19.10
N VAL A 14 18.61 -22.12 -18.80
CA VAL A 14 17.51 -21.84 -19.73
C VAL A 14 17.48 -20.38 -20.22
N ALA A 15 17.93 -19.43 -19.40
CA ALA A 15 17.93 -18.01 -19.77
C ALA A 15 18.97 -17.68 -20.86
N ARG A 16 20.07 -18.45 -20.93
CA ARG A 16 21.19 -18.25 -21.87
C ARG A 16 21.15 -19.18 -23.08
N THR A 17 20.32 -20.22 -23.06
CA THR A 17 20.14 -21.11 -24.20
C THR A 17 19.43 -20.40 -25.34
N THR A 18 19.95 -20.56 -26.55
CA THR A 18 19.27 -20.12 -27.78
C THR A 18 18.07 -21.05 -27.99
N LEU A 19 16.88 -20.48 -28.01
CA LEU A 19 15.63 -21.23 -28.20
C LEU A 19 15.38 -21.46 -29.70
N PHE A 20 15.59 -20.44 -30.52
CA PHE A 20 15.48 -20.52 -31.97
C PHE A 20 16.33 -19.45 -32.65
N SER A 21 16.67 -19.70 -33.91
CA SER A 21 17.38 -18.75 -34.77
C SER A 21 16.45 -18.25 -35.89
N ILE A 22 16.51 -16.95 -36.15
CA ILE A 22 15.73 -16.33 -37.21
C ILE A 22 16.59 -16.30 -38.48
N SER A 23 16.05 -16.85 -39.57
CA SER A 23 16.71 -16.82 -40.88
C SER A 23 16.71 -15.40 -41.44
N SER A 24 17.89 -14.87 -41.77
CA SER A 24 18.06 -13.54 -42.35
C SER A 24 17.32 -13.37 -43.68
N LYS A 25 17.25 -14.42 -44.51
CA LYS A 25 16.48 -14.41 -45.77
C LYS A 25 14.99 -14.21 -45.53
N LYS A 26 14.41 -14.94 -44.56
CA LYS A 26 12.99 -14.79 -44.20
C LYS A 26 12.71 -13.43 -43.56
N ALA A 27 13.61 -12.94 -42.71
CA ALA A 27 13.50 -11.62 -42.10
C ALA A 27 13.57 -10.49 -43.14
N ALA A 28 14.43 -10.61 -44.17
CA ALA A 28 14.55 -9.62 -45.24
C ALA A 28 13.30 -9.53 -46.11
N ILE A 29 12.62 -10.66 -46.35
CA ILE A 29 11.34 -10.69 -47.09
C ILE A 29 10.24 -9.96 -46.30
N PHE A 30 10.20 -10.10 -44.98
CA PHE A 30 9.12 -9.55 -44.16
C PHE A 30 9.37 -8.10 -43.69
N PHE A 31 10.58 -7.78 -43.25
CA PHE A 31 10.93 -6.47 -42.69
C PHE A 31 11.73 -5.56 -43.65
N GLY A 32 12.13 -6.07 -44.81
CA GLY A 32 13.09 -5.43 -45.71
C GLY A 32 14.55 -5.64 -45.26
N GLU A 33 15.49 -5.47 -46.19
CA GLU A 33 16.90 -5.77 -45.93
C GLU A 33 17.54 -4.91 -44.83
N ALA A 34 17.12 -3.64 -44.72
CA ALA A 34 17.68 -2.71 -43.75
C ALA A 34 17.34 -3.08 -42.30
N LEU A 35 16.08 -3.45 -42.02
CA LEU A 35 15.65 -3.90 -40.70
C LEU A 35 16.14 -5.32 -40.39
N ALA A 36 16.14 -6.21 -41.38
CA ALA A 36 16.58 -7.60 -41.21
C ALA A 36 18.04 -7.70 -40.75
N LYS A 37 18.92 -6.77 -41.20
CA LYS A 37 20.31 -6.67 -40.73
C LYS A 37 20.43 -6.26 -39.26
N LYS A 38 19.47 -5.51 -38.72
CA LYS A 38 19.45 -5.05 -37.32
C LYS A 38 18.65 -5.97 -36.40
N LEU A 39 17.98 -6.98 -36.96
CA LEU A 39 17.18 -7.94 -36.21
C LEU A 39 18.07 -8.91 -35.42
N THR A 40 17.66 -9.20 -34.18
CA THR A 40 18.31 -10.19 -33.34
C THR A 40 18.12 -11.60 -33.93
N THR A 41 19.21 -12.19 -34.45
CA THR A 41 19.15 -13.49 -35.16
C THR A 41 19.13 -14.70 -34.24
N LYS A 42 19.62 -14.58 -33.00
CA LYS A 42 19.59 -15.63 -31.98
C LYS A 42 18.66 -15.23 -30.85
N VAL A 43 17.50 -15.88 -30.77
CA VAL A 43 16.53 -15.61 -29.72
C VAL A 43 16.85 -16.51 -28.52
N THR A 44 17.18 -15.89 -27.39
CA THR A 44 17.42 -16.57 -26.10
C THR A 44 16.21 -16.44 -25.19
N GLY A 45 16.08 -17.32 -24.20
CA GLY A 45 15.03 -17.21 -23.19
C GLY A 45 15.01 -15.84 -22.49
N ARG A 46 16.17 -15.22 -22.27
CA ARG A 46 16.29 -13.86 -21.73
C ARG A 46 15.66 -12.80 -22.65
N ILE A 47 15.87 -12.88 -23.96
CA ILE A 47 15.29 -11.92 -24.93
C ILE A 47 13.76 -12.04 -24.93
N VAL A 48 13.24 -13.27 -24.94
CA VAL A 48 11.80 -13.52 -24.85
C VAL A 48 11.22 -12.94 -23.55
N GLY A 49 11.89 -13.18 -22.41
CA GLY A 49 11.47 -12.64 -21.12
C GLY A 49 11.41 -11.12 -21.09
N PHE A 50 12.44 -10.43 -21.62
CA PHE A 50 12.43 -8.96 -21.69
C PHE A 50 11.40 -8.42 -22.67
N PHE A 51 11.19 -9.08 -23.80
CA PHE A 51 10.16 -8.70 -24.76
C PHE A 51 8.78 -8.76 -24.12
N ILE A 52 8.42 -9.90 -23.51
CA ILE A 52 7.13 -10.08 -22.85
C ILE A 52 6.96 -9.08 -21.70
N SER A 53 8.00 -8.89 -20.87
CA SER A 53 7.97 -7.92 -19.77
C SER A 53 7.72 -6.48 -20.25
N GLY A 54 8.37 -6.06 -21.34
CA GLY A 54 8.15 -4.73 -21.94
C GLY A 54 6.71 -4.52 -22.43
N TRP A 55 6.09 -5.56 -22.99
CA TRP A 55 4.67 -5.52 -23.39
C TRP A 55 3.72 -5.47 -22.20
N ILE A 56 3.97 -6.28 -21.17
CA ILE A 56 3.17 -6.25 -19.93
C ILE A 56 3.23 -4.86 -19.31
N LEU A 57 4.45 -4.30 -19.19
CA LEU A 57 4.64 -2.94 -18.70
C LEU A 57 3.84 -1.94 -19.54
N SER A 58 3.92 -2.04 -20.87
CA SER A 58 3.18 -1.13 -21.75
C SER A 58 1.67 -1.20 -21.57
N ILE A 59 1.09 -2.40 -21.58
CA ILE A 59 -0.35 -2.60 -21.49
C ILE A 59 -0.89 -2.11 -20.14
N VAL A 60 -0.23 -2.50 -19.04
CA VAL A 60 -0.64 -2.06 -17.69
C VAL A 60 -0.65 -0.54 -17.60
N ASN A 61 0.41 0.12 -18.06
CA ASN A 61 0.49 1.57 -17.97
C ASN A 61 -0.47 2.29 -18.94
N VAL A 62 -0.90 1.69 -20.06
CA VAL A 62 -1.99 2.26 -20.89
C VAL A 62 -3.31 2.23 -20.14
N ILE A 63 -3.59 1.14 -19.43
CA ILE A 63 -4.80 1.02 -18.59
C ILE A 63 -4.74 2.07 -17.47
N ASP A 64 -3.61 2.19 -16.78
CA ASP A 64 -3.43 3.18 -15.72
C ASP A 64 -3.54 4.62 -16.26
N ALA A 65 -2.98 4.90 -17.44
CA ALA A 65 -3.13 6.20 -18.11
C ALA A 65 -4.58 6.52 -18.44
N TRP A 66 -5.32 5.54 -18.96
CA TRP A 66 -6.74 5.68 -19.25
C TRP A 66 -7.56 5.97 -18.00
N GLN A 67 -7.27 5.26 -16.89
CA GLN A 67 -7.92 5.53 -15.61
C GLN A 67 -7.56 6.91 -15.07
N ALA A 68 -6.29 7.32 -15.11
CA ALA A 68 -5.86 8.65 -14.69
C ALA A 68 -6.56 9.75 -15.50
N TRP A 69 -6.69 9.56 -16.81
CA TRP A 69 -7.41 10.49 -17.69
C TRP A 69 -8.88 10.67 -17.30
N GLN A 70 -9.57 9.57 -16.98
CA GLN A 70 -10.98 9.62 -16.54
C GLN A 70 -11.20 10.38 -15.24
N TRP A 71 -10.15 10.59 -14.46
CA TRP A 71 -10.17 11.25 -13.15
C TRP A 71 -9.55 12.66 -13.19
N ASP A 72 -9.27 13.19 -14.40
CA ASP A 72 -8.53 14.43 -14.64
C ASP A 72 -7.18 14.48 -13.89
N ASP A 73 -6.52 13.32 -13.78
CA ASP A 73 -5.30 13.12 -13.00
C ASP A 73 -4.06 13.28 -13.90
N GLY A 74 -3.20 14.25 -13.56
CA GLY A 74 -2.01 14.61 -14.34
C GLY A 74 -0.99 13.46 -14.50
N ALA A 75 -1.05 12.44 -13.65
CA ALA A 75 -0.23 11.23 -13.74
C ALA A 75 -0.38 10.48 -15.08
N MET A 76 -1.46 10.69 -15.84
CA MET A 76 -1.67 10.11 -17.17
C MET A 76 -0.43 10.23 -18.07
N HIS A 77 0.19 11.42 -18.10
CA HIS A 77 1.37 11.66 -18.95
C HIS A 77 2.56 10.78 -18.56
N GLY A 78 2.75 10.56 -17.26
CA GLY A 78 3.80 9.68 -16.75
C GLY A 78 3.57 8.21 -17.12
N TYR A 79 2.33 7.74 -16.99
CA TYR A 79 1.94 6.39 -17.41
C TYR A 79 2.09 6.17 -18.92
N LEU A 80 1.76 7.16 -19.76
CA LEU A 80 2.01 7.08 -21.20
C LEU A 80 3.50 6.96 -21.53
N LEU A 81 4.38 7.72 -20.84
CA LEU A 81 5.82 7.59 -21.01
C LEU A 81 6.35 6.21 -20.55
N LEU A 82 5.84 5.69 -19.43
CA LEU A 82 6.16 4.33 -18.98
C LEU A 82 5.76 3.29 -20.02
N SER A 83 4.59 3.48 -20.65
CA SER A 83 4.14 2.58 -21.70
C SER A 83 5.03 2.62 -22.94
N LEU A 84 5.35 3.82 -23.42
CA LEU A 84 6.29 4.03 -24.52
C LEU A 84 7.68 3.45 -24.19
N GLY A 85 8.12 3.56 -22.94
CA GLY A 85 9.35 2.95 -22.43
C GLY A 85 9.32 1.42 -22.52
N GLY A 86 8.21 0.79 -22.13
CA GLY A 86 7.99 -0.66 -22.29
C GLY A 86 8.05 -1.12 -23.74
N LEU A 87 7.38 -0.40 -24.65
CA LEU A 87 7.42 -0.67 -26.09
C LEU A 87 8.84 -0.50 -26.66
N SER A 88 9.51 0.63 -26.36
CA SER A 88 10.88 0.90 -26.79
C SER A 88 11.85 -0.19 -26.29
N GLY A 89 11.68 -0.64 -25.04
CA GLY A 89 12.48 -1.71 -24.45
C GLY A 89 12.29 -3.03 -25.19
N SER A 90 11.03 -3.40 -25.45
CA SER A 90 10.69 -4.63 -26.19
C SER A 90 11.26 -4.60 -27.61
N LEU A 91 11.11 -3.49 -28.33
CA LEU A 91 11.66 -3.30 -29.67
C LEU A 91 13.19 -3.28 -29.66
N GLY A 92 13.80 -2.69 -28.63
CA GLY A 92 15.26 -2.70 -28.43
C GLY A 92 15.83 -4.12 -28.28
N THR A 93 15.05 -5.06 -27.74
CA THR A 93 15.45 -6.47 -27.68
C THR A 93 15.32 -7.21 -29.02
N LEU A 94 14.29 -6.87 -29.82
CA LEU A 94 14.10 -7.43 -31.16
C LEU A 94 15.13 -6.90 -32.16
N PHE A 95 15.51 -5.64 -32.06
CA PHE A 95 16.48 -4.97 -32.92
C PHE A 95 17.82 -4.75 -32.22
N GLY A 96 18.21 -5.67 -31.33
CA GLY A 96 19.40 -5.56 -30.49
C GLY A 96 20.73 -5.62 -31.25
N ALA A 97 20.73 -5.93 -32.55
CA ALA A 97 21.89 -5.80 -33.44
C ALA A 97 22.04 -4.39 -34.03
N ALA A 98 21.16 -3.45 -33.65
CA ALA A 98 21.32 -2.02 -33.92
C ALA A 98 22.49 -1.41 -33.11
N THR A 99 22.86 -0.18 -33.45
CA THR A 99 23.93 0.59 -32.79
C THR A 99 23.80 0.53 -31.27
N THR A 100 24.87 0.11 -30.61
CA THR A 100 24.98 0.11 -29.16
C THR A 100 25.71 1.36 -28.69
N LEU A 101 25.20 1.97 -27.63
CA LEU A 101 25.85 3.04 -26.89
C LEU A 101 26.13 2.49 -25.49
N LEU A 102 27.39 2.52 -25.05
CA LEU A 102 27.78 2.00 -23.72
C LEU A 102 27.29 0.56 -23.45
N GLY A 103 27.28 -0.30 -24.47
CA GLY A 103 26.86 -1.70 -24.35
C GLY A 103 25.35 -1.96 -24.32
N LEU A 104 24.51 -0.93 -24.46
CA LEU A 104 23.05 -1.02 -24.58
C LEU A 104 22.58 -0.55 -25.96
N PRO A 105 21.54 -1.16 -26.56
CA PRO A 105 20.93 -0.62 -27.77
C PRO A 105 20.43 0.81 -27.53
N VAL A 106 20.48 1.69 -28.54
CA VAL A 106 19.93 3.06 -28.44
C VAL A 106 18.46 3.06 -27.97
N LEU A 107 17.65 2.11 -28.45
CA LEU A 107 16.27 1.92 -27.98
C LEU A 107 16.17 1.48 -26.52
N GLY A 108 17.20 0.78 -26.02
CA GLY A 108 17.32 0.44 -24.60
C GLY A 108 17.59 1.67 -23.74
N TRP A 109 18.44 2.59 -24.19
CA TRP A 109 18.62 3.89 -23.52
C TRP A 109 17.36 4.75 -23.56
N ALA A 110 16.70 4.83 -24.71
CA ALA A 110 15.43 5.53 -24.84
C ALA A 110 14.38 4.94 -23.88
N ALA A 111 14.30 3.61 -23.77
CA ALA A 111 13.41 2.95 -22.82
C ALA A 111 13.72 3.35 -21.37
N LEU A 112 14.99 3.32 -20.95
CA LEU A 112 15.39 3.72 -19.61
C LEU A 112 15.04 5.18 -19.29
N LEU A 113 15.30 6.09 -20.24
CA LEU A 113 14.99 7.51 -20.08
C LEU A 113 13.47 7.72 -19.95
N LEU A 114 12.69 7.11 -20.85
CA LEU A 114 11.22 7.21 -20.83
C LEU A 114 10.64 6.67 -19.52
N ILE A 115 11.17 5.54 -19.03
CA ILE A 115 10.74 4.97 -17.75
C ILE A 115 11.11 5.90 -16.59
N ALA A 116 12.35 6.39 -16.54
CA ALA A 116 12.80 7.27 -15.46
C ALA A 116 12.00 8.58 -15.39
N VAL A 117 11.80 9.23 -16.55
CA VAL A 117 10.98 10.44 -16.64
C VAL A 117 9.52 10.12 -16.35
N GLY A 118 9.00 9.00 -16.86
CA GLY A 118 7.63 8.55 -16.60
C GLY A 118 7.34 8.36 -15.12
N VAL A 119 8.21 7.66 -14.38
CA VAL A 119 8.11 7.54 -12.92
C VAL A 119 8.12 8.92 -12.26
N GLY A 120 9.07 9.79 -12.66
CA GLY A 120 9.15 11.15 -12.12
C GLY A 120 7.86 11.95 -12.32
N LEU A 121 7.29 11.92 -13.52
CA LEU A 121 6.01 12.58 -13.81
C LEU A 121 4.84 11.98 -13.03
N VAL A 122 4.74 10.65 -12.92
CA VAL A 122 3.70 10.04 -12.08
C VAL A 122 3.82 10.56 -10.65
N THR A 123 5.02 10.57 -10.06
CA THR A 123 5.18 11.05 -8.68
C THR A 123 4.91 12.54 -8.49
N LEU A 124 5.21 13.37 -9.48
CA LEU A 124 5.09 14.83 -9.37
C LEU A 124 3.68 15.34 -9.72
N LEU A 125 3.00 14.65 -10.64
CA LEU A 125 1.70 15.07 -11.18
C LEU A 125 0.53 14.23 -10.67
N SER A 126 0.78 13.23 -9.83
CA SER A 126 -0.32 12.50 -9.17
C SER A 126 -1.11 13.45 -8.30
N SER A 127 -2.40 13.51 -8.57
CA SER A 127 -3.31 14.39 -7.85
C SER A 127 -3.48 13.92 -6.41
N THR A 128 -3.44 14.85 -5.47
CA THR A 128 -3.79 14.57 -4.07
C THR A 128 -5.28 14.24 -3.95
N PRO A 129 -5.71 13.55 -2.87
CA PRO A 129 -7.14 13.29 -2.64
C PRO A 129 -7.99 14.57 -2.65
N LEU A 130 -7.45 15.69 -2.15
CA LEU A 130 -8.13 16.99 -2.15
C LEU A 130 -8.26 17.58 -3.56
N GLU A 131 -7.20 17.55 -4.37
CA GLU A 131 -7.26 18.02 -5.76
C GLU A 131 -8.27 17.20 -6.57
N LEU A 132 -8.28 15.88 -6.35
CA LEU A 132 -9.23 15.00 -7.00
C LEU A 132 -10.68 15.30 -6.59
N TRP A 133 -10.91 15.57 -5.30
CA TRP A 133 -12.20 16.01 -4.79
C TRP A 133 -12.60 17.38 -5.34
N LEU A 134 -11.66 18.31 -5.52
CA LEU A 134 -11.96 19.63 -6.10
C LEU A 134 -12.31 19.53 -7.59
N ALA A 135 -11.58 18.70 -8.35
CA ALA A 135 -11.79 18.53 -9.79
C ALA A 135 -13.10 17.77 -10.13
N ASN A 136 -13.46 16.78 -9.31
CA ASN A 136 -14.58 15.86 -9.55
C ASN A 136 -15.72 15.98 -8.52
N GLY A 137 -15.63 16.96 -7.62
CA GLY A 137 -16.65 17.22 -6.60
C GLY A 137 -17.82 18.03 -7.13
N PRO A 138 -18.64 18.64 -6.25
CA PRO A 138 -19.90 19.29 -6.60
C PRO A 138 -19.72 20.59 -7.41
N PHE A 139 -18.48 21.08 -7.52
CA PHE A 139 -18.10 22.25 -8.34
C PHE A 139 -17.31 21.86 -9.59
N GLY A 140 -17.01 20.57 -9.74
CA GLY A 140 -16.18 20.01 -10.78
C GLY A 140 -16.93 19.73 -12.08
N LYS A 141 -16.25 19.09 -13.01
CA LYS A 141 -16.91 18.53 -14.20
C LYS A 141 -17.64 17.27 -13.79
N SER A 142 -18.86 17.09 -14.31
CA SER A 142 -19.62 15.87 -14.07
C SER A 142 -19.25 14.79 -15.07
N ASP A 143 -18.62 13.72 -14.61
CA ASP A 143 -18.43 12.50 -15.37
C ASP A 143 -19.31 11.35 -14.84
N PRO A 144 -19.43 10.24 -15.58
CA PRO A 144 -20.20 9.08 -15.09
C PRO A 144 -19.54 8.39 -13.89
N ILE A 145 -18.22 8.48 -13.76
CA ILE A 145 -17.41 7.74 -12.78
C ILE A 145 -17.45 8.36 -11.38
N ASP A 146 -17.66 9.67 -11.30
CA ASP A 146 -17.66 10.52 -10.11
C ASP A 146 -19.08 10.99 -9.73
N ARG A 147 -20.13 10.42 -10.33
CA ARG A 147 -21.53 10.84 -10.11
C ARG A 147 -21.93 10.95 -8.63
N TYR A 148 -21.34 10.13 -7.75
CA TYR A 148 -21.61 10.19 -6.31
C TYR A 148 -20.92 11.38 -5.62
N LEU A 149 -19.81 11.90 -6.15
CA LEU A 149 -19.15 13.11 -5.68
C LEU A 149 -19.84 14.39 -6.16
N GLN A 150 -20.76 14.28 -7.11
CA GLN A 150 -21.61 15.39 -7.54
C GLN A 150 -22.74 15.66 -6.54
N ASP A 151 -23.12 14.69 -5.70
CA ASP A 151 -24.04 14.93 -4.59
C ASP A 151 -23.33 15.77 -3.51
N PRO A 152 -23.78 17.00 -3.22
CA PRO A 152 -23.13 17.88 -2.23
C PRO A 152 -23.02 17.23 -0.84
N THR A 153 -23.97 16.38 -0.47
CA THR A 153 -24.00 15.73 0.84
C THR A 153 -22.91 14.67 0.95
N GLU A 154 -22.79 13.83 -0.07
CA GLU A 154 -21.75 12.80 -0.13
C GLU A 154 -20.36 13.42 -0.31
N ALA A 155 -20.24 14.43 -1.16
CA ALA A 155 -18.99 15.15 -1.35
C ALA A 155 -18.50 15.81 -0.05
N PHE A 156 -19.38 16.50 0.68
CA PHE A 156 -19.03 17.08 1.96
C PHE A 156 -18.64 16.00 2.98
N TYR A 157 -19.34 14.88 3.00
CA TYR A 157 -18.97 13.72 3.83
C TYR A 157 -17.57 13.16 3.48
N ARG A 158 -17.22 13.03 2.19
CA ARG A 158 -15.87 12.62 1.78
C ARG A 158 -14.81 13.64 2.18
N LEU A 159 -15.08 14.93 2.01
CA LEU A 159 -14.18 16.02 2.42
C LEU A 159 -13.94 16.01 3.93
N THR A 160 -15.01 15.96 4.72
CA THR A 160 -14.92 15.88 6.18
C THR A 160 -14.11 14.67 6.64
N SER A 161 -14.23 13.52 5.96
CA SER A 161 -13.41 12.36 6.27
C SER A 161 -11.93 12.57 5.96
N MET A 162 -11.59 13.26 4.87
CA MET A 162 -10.19 13.58 4.57
C MET A 162 -9.60 14.53 5.62
N LEU A 163 -10.39 15.49 6.09
CA LEU A 163 -9.98 16.47 7.10
C LEU A 163 -10.04 15.93 8.54
N ALA A 164 -10.77 14.82 8.77
CA ALA A 164 -10.89 14.16 10.05
C ALA A 164 -9.55 13.68 10.61
N ALA A 165 -8.54 13.50 9.76
CA ALA A 165 -7.17 13.10 10.11
C ALA A 165 -7.16 11.97 11.16
N ILE A 166 -7.90 10.89 10.86
CA ILE A 166 -8.00 9.74 11.77
C ILE A 166 -6.64 9.07 11.85
N SER A 167 -6.14 8.88 13.08
CA SER A 167 -4.87 8.19 13.33
C SER A 167 -5.06 7.12 14.40
N ILE A 168 -4.24 6.08 14.31
CA ILE A 168 -4.14 5.00 15.29
C ILE A 168 -2.66 4.88 15.67
N SER A 169 -2.36 5.06 16.94
CA SER A 169 -1.03 4.78 17.49
C SER A 169 -1.08 3.62 18.48
N VAL A 170 -0.04 2.79 18.45
CA VAL A 170 0.14 1.68 19.40
C VAL A 170 1.52 1.86 20.04
N GLU A 171 1.51 2.35 21.28
CA GLU A 171 2.71 2.80 21.98
C GLU A 171 2.87 2.08 23.31
N LYS A 172 4.08 2.14 23.88
CA LYS A 172 4.30 1.73 25.27
C LYS A 172 3.69 2.79 26.18
N ASN A 173 2.98 2.35 27.21
CA ASN A 173 2.43 3.27 28.19
C ASN A 173 3.58 3.89 29.03
N PRO A 174 3.79 5.22 28.98
CA PRO A 174 4.84 5.88 29.75
C PRO A 174 4.60 5.82 31.26
N ALA A 175 3.35 5.65 31.69
CA ALA A 175 2.97 5.54 33.10
C ALA A 175 2.97 4.08 33.61
N TYR A 176 3.52 3.14 32.84
CA TYR A 176 3.53 1.73 33.21
C TYR A 176 4.47 1.44 34.38
N GLU A 177 3.95 0.75 35.39
CA GLU A 177 4.69 0.22 36.54
C GLU A 177 4.55 -1.31 36.59
N LEU A 178 5.68 -2.03 36.54
CA LEU A 178 5.71 -3.51 36.52
C LEU A 178 4.94 -4.16 37.68
N GLN A 179 4.93 -3.51 38.84
CA GLN A 179 4.25 -3.97 40.05
C GLN A 179 3.39 -2.85 40.65
N ALA A 180 2.58 -2.20 39.80
CA ALA A 180 1.64 -1.18 40.24
C ALA A 180 0.79 -1.71 41.40
N LYS A 181 0.80 -0.99 42.53
CA LYS A 181 -0.08 -1.29 43.67
C LYS A 181 -1.34 -0.44 43.58
N PHE A 182 -2.44 -0.99 44.06
CA PHE A 182 -3.66 -0.22 44.22
C PHE A 182 -3.45 0.88 45.27
N ASP A 183 -3.52 2.13 44.83
CA ASP A 183 -3.41 3.31 45.67
C ASP A 183 -4.55 4.26 45.26
N PRO A 184 -5.53 4.52 46.15
CA PRO A 184 -6.66 5.40 45.86
C PRO A 184 -6.27 6.88 45.84
N HIS A 185 -5.09 7.26 46.33
CA HIS A 185 -4.59 8.63 46.34
C HIS A 185 -3.64 8.95 45.18
N ALA A 186 -3.29 7.94 44.37
CA ALA A 186 -2.45 8.15 43.20
C ALA A 186 -3.15 8.99 42.14
N GLU A 187 -2.41 9.91 41.52
CA GLU A 187 -2.90 10.79 40.45
C GLU A 187 -3.43 9.98 39.25
N LEU A 188 -2.76 8.87 38.91
CA LEU A 188 -3.18 7.96 37.87
C LEU A 188 -3.78 6.67 38.47
N PRO A 189 -4.99 6.26 38.02
CA PRO A 189 -5.61 5.02 38.45
C PRO A 189 -4.72 3.79 38.22
N HIS A 190 -4.81 2.82 39.14
CA HIS A 190 -4.09 1.55 39.05
C HIS A 190 -4.30 0.83 37.70
N ALA A 191 -5.51 0.90 37.13
CA ALA A 191 -5.81 0.27 35.85
C ALA A 191 -4.99 0.83 34.67
N ILE A 192 -4.63 2.12 34.73
CA ILE A 192 -3.73 2.75 33.75
C ILE A 192 -2.28 2.36 34.04
N ARG A 193 -1.83 2.47 35.30
CA ARG A 193 -0.44 2.18 35.68
C ARG A 193 -0.04 0.72 35.51
N SER A 194 -1.00 -0.21 35.58
CA SER A 194 -0.77 -1.66 35.39
C SER A 194 -0.87 -2.13 33.92
N ALA A 195 -1.13 -1.23 32.98
CA ALA A 195 -1.17 -1.51 31.55
C ALA A 195 0.14 -1.08 30.90
N ASP A 196 0.77 -1.95 30.11
CA ASP A 196 2.08 -1.68 29.50
C ASP A 196 1.97 -1.02 28.12
N THR A 197 0.77 -1.02 27.54
CA THR A 197 0.50 -0.59 26.17
C THR A 197 -0.67 0.38 26.13
N VAL A 198 -0.50 1.46 25.37
CA VAL A 198 -1.55 2.43 25.09
C VAL A 198 -1.86 2.40 23.59
N ILE A 199 -3.13 2.22 23.25
CA ILE A 199 -3.64 2.37 21.90
C ILE A 199 -4.41 3.68 21.85
N ARG A 200 -3.98 4.61 21.01
CA ARG A 200 -4.62 5.91 20.87
C ARG A 200 -5.33 5.99 19.53
N LEU A 201 -6.60 6.38 19.59
CA LEU A 201 -7.46 6.62 18.43
C LEU A 201 -7.73 8.12 18.34
N GLU A 202 -7.09 8.82 17.43
CA GLU A 202 -7.21 10.28 17.32
C GLU A 202 -8.08 10.68 16.12
N SER A 203 -8.76 11.81 16.24
CA SER A 203 -9.48 12.45 15.14
C SER A 203 -9.68 13.94 15.40
N ARG A 204 -9.60 14.73 14.33
CA ARG A 204 -9.92 16.17 14.32
C ARG A 204 -11.42 16.46 14.17
N LEU A 205 -12.27 15.44 14.03
CA LEU A 205 -13.72 15.62 13.90
C LEU A 205 -14.36 16.48 15.01
N PRO A 206 -14.02 16.30 16.31
CA PRO A 206 -14.60 17.12 17.39
C PRO A 206 -14.33 18.61 17.24
N GLY A 207 -13.13 18.98 16.78
CA GLY A 207 -12.74 20.39 16.58
C GLY A 207 -13.26 20.98 15.26
N PHE A 208 -13.50 20.14 14.25
CA PHE A 208 -13.97 20.57 12.93
C PHE A 208 -15.48 20.82 12.89
N ILE A 209 -16.26 20.08 13.67
CA ILE A 209 -17.73 20.16 13.63
C ILE A 209 -18.22 20.72 14.97
N GLY A 210 -18.42 22.03 15.02
CA GLY A 210 -18.77 22.75 16.25
C GLY A 210 -20.19 22.50 16.79
N ASN A 211 -21.06 21.83 16.04
CA ASN A 211 -22.44 21.51 16.46
C ASN A 211 -22.79 20.06 16.11
N LEU A 212 -22.30 19.12 16.93
CA LEU A 212 -22.58 17.69 16.81
C LEU A 212 -23.65 17.27 17.80
N ASP A 213 -24.59 16.43 17.37
CA ASP A 213 -25.50 15.78 18.31
C ASP A 213 -24.72 14.76 19.15
N SER A 214 -23.86 13.96 18.48
CA SER A 214 -22.91 13.08 19.17
C SER A 214 -21.82 12.56 18.22
N LEU A 215 -20.63 12.31 18.78
CA LEU A 215 -19.57 11.50 18.17
C LEU A 215 -19.32 10.30 19.08
N SER A 216 -19.35 9.10 18.51
CA SER A 216 -19.03 7.86 19.21
C SER A 216 -17.96 7.07 18.48
N ILE A 217 -17.12 6.34 19.21
CA ILE A 217 -16.02 5.56 18.64
C ILE A 217 -16.28 4.10 18.93
N LYS A 218 -16.55 3.33 17.89
CA LYS A 218 -16.59 1.88 17.95
C LYS A 218 -15.20 1.35 17.64
N ASN A 219 -14.65 0.51 18.50
CA ASN A 219 -13.34 -0.07 18.30
C ASN A 219 -13.34 -1.58 18.60
N GLU A 220 -12.49 -2.31 17.88
CA GLU A 220 -12.14 -3.70 18.18
C GLU A 220 -10.62 -3.82 18.17
N CYS A 221 -10.06 -4.27 19.29
CA CYS A 221 -8.63 -4.54 19.43
C CYS A 221 -8.43 -6.04 19.59
N ARG A 222 -7.54 -6.63 18.78
CA ARG A 222 -7.22 -8.06 18.83
C ARG A 222 -5.72 -8.25 18.88
N LEU A 223 -5.29 -9.30 19.56
CA LEU A 223 -3.89 -9.67 19.58
C LEU A 223 -3.57 -10.51 18.33
N ARG A 224 -2.53 -10.10 17.59
CA ARG A 224 -1.97 -10.84 16.46
C ARG A 224 -0.68 -11.52 16.90
N HIS A 225 -0.69 -12.85 16.86
CA HIS A 225 0.48 -13.67 17.10
C HIS A 225 1.32 -13.73 15.81
N MET A 226 2.58 -13.33 15.89
CA MET A 226 3.53 -13.34 14.78
C MET A 226 4.59 -14.41 15.00
N THR A 227 4.81 -15.23 13.99
CA THR A 227 5.92 -16.20 13.94
C THR A 227 6.91 -15.80 12.86
N GLU A 228 8.09 -15.34 13.28
CA GLU A 228 9.24 -15.13 12.41
C GLU A 228 10.09 -16.39 12.34
N ARG A 229 10.53 -16.75 11.14
CA ARG A 229 11.47 -17.85 10.91
C ARG A 229 12.75 -17.30 10.34
N THR A 230 13.89 -17.80 10.80
CA THR A 230 15.19 -17.46 10.25
C THR A 230 15.59 -18.51 9.23
N SER A 231 16.01 -18.08 8.04
CA SER A 231 16.56 -18.99 7.03
C SER A 231 17.90 -19.57 7.50
N ASN A 232 18.36 -20.63 6.84
CA ASN A 232 19.69 -21.20 7.10
C ASN A 232 20.85 -20.21 6.85
N GLN A 233 20.57 -19.08 6.18
CA GLN A 233 21.53 -17.99 5.94
C GLN A 233 21.42 -16.85 6.97
N GLY A 234 20.64 -17.03 8.04
CA GLY A 234 20.48 -16.02 9.10
C GLY A 234 19.50 -14.89 8.73
N ILE A 235 18.83 -14.96 7.57
CA ILE A 235 17.89 -13.93 7.13
C ILE A 235 16.51 -14.22 7.74
N PRO A 236 15.94 -13.31 8.55
CA PRO A 236 14.58 -13.47 9.05
C PRO A 236 13.58 -13.29 7.91
N TYR A 237 12.64 -14.22 7.80
CA TYR A 237 11.46 -14.11 6.97
C TYR A 237 10.21 -14.41 7.80
N ARG A 238 9.15 -13.64 7.59
CA ARG A 238 7.88 -13.86 8.28
C ARG A 238 7.23 -15.12 7.71
N ALA A 239 6.83 -16.04 8.58
CA ALA A 239 6.25 -17.32 8.15
C ALA A 239 4.73 -17.35 8.32
N GLU A 240 4.22 -16.92 9.48
CA GLU A 240 2.79 -17.04 9.81
C GLU A 240 2.37 -15.87 10.71
N SER A 241 1.14 -15.40 10.53
CA SER A 241 0.47 -14.47 11.43
C SER A 241 -0.94 -14.97 11.70
N GLU A 242 -1.30 -15.08 12.98
CA GLU A 242 -2.62 -15.53 13.41
C GLU A 242 -3.25 -14.41 14.25
N ILE A 243 -4.51 -14.08 13.95
CA ILE A 243 -5.26 -13.06 14.68
C ILE A 243 -6.16 -13.77 15.68
N GLY A 244 -6.17 -13.30 16.93
CA GLY A 244 -7.05 -13.85 17.95
C GLY A 244 -8.52 -13.77 17.55
N ASP A 245 -9.27 -14.83 17.83
CA ASP A 245 -10.67 -14.95 17.43
C ASP A 245 -11.58 -13.93 18.13
N ARG A 246 -11.19 -13.47 19.32
CA ARG A 246 -11.99 -12.58 20.18
C ARG A 246 -11.32 -11.22 20.37
N PRO A 247 -12.12 -10.14 20.39
CA PRO A 247 -11.62 -8.82 20.80
C PRO A 247 -11.25 -8.83 22.28
N GLU A 248 -10.15 -8.14 22.59
CA GLU A 248 -9.67 -7.91 23.95
C GLU A 248 -10.31 -6.65 24.53
N THR A 249 -10.67 -6.70 25.81
CA THR A 249 -11.20 -5.54 26.53
C THR A 249 -10.08 -4.75 27.18
N PRO A 250 -10.02 -3.42 27.02
CA PRO A 250 -9.01 -2.60 27.67
C PRO A 250 -9.21 -2.59 29.19
N LYS A 251 -8.11 -2.49 29.93
CA LYS A 251 -8.12 -2.35 31.40
C LYS A 251 -8.68 -1.01 31.86
N ALA A 252 -8.40 0.03 31.08
CA ALA A 252 -8.87 1.38 31.31
C ALA A 252 -9.08 2.08 29.98
N GLN A 253 -9.92 3.12 30.00
CA GLN A 253 -10.14 4.00 28.87
C GLN A 253 -10.04 5.44 29.37
N ARG A 254 -9.45 6.32 28.55
CA ARG A 254 -9.38 7.75 28.84
C ARG A 254 -9.80 8.52 27.61
N LEU A 255 -10.79 9.38 27.77
CA LEU A 255 -11.28 10.26 26.72
C LEU A 255 -10.54 11.61 26.81
N LEU A 256 -9.95 12.01 25.70
CA LEU A 256 -9.34 13.32 25.46
C LEU A 256 -10.23 14.10 24.45
N PRO A 257 -10.07 15.43 24.31
CA PRO A 257 -10.89 16.21 23.39
C PRO A 257 -10.84 15.74 21.93
N ASP A 258 -9.70 15.21 21.49
CA ASP A 258 -9.40 14.79 20.12
C ASP A 258 -9.03 13.31 20.01
N ALA A 259 -8.99 12.57 21.12
CA ALA A 259 -8.52 11.20 21.14
C ALA A 259 -9.22 10.30 22.17
N LEU A 260 -9.26 9.01 21.89
CA LEU A 260 -9.62 7.97 22.83
C LEU A 260 -8.40 7.08 23.08
N GLU A 261 -7.95 7.02 24.33
CA GLU A 261 -6.87 6.14 24.77
C GLU A 261 -7.43 4.88 25.40
N LEU A 262 -6.91 3.74 24.96
CA LEU A 262 -7.27 2.41 25.43
C LEU A 262 -6.02 1.75 26.00
N PHE A 263 -6.08 1.32 27.26
CA PHE A 263 -4.95 0.76 27.98
C PHE A 263 -5.02 -0.76 28.04
N PHE A 264 -3.98 -1.44 27.55
CA PHE A 264 -3.92 -2.90 27.46
C PHE A 264 -2.69 -3.47 28.17
N THR A 265 -2.74 -4.77 28.44
CA THR A 265 -1.56 -5.56 28.83
C THR A 265 -1.20 -6.47 27.67
N THR A 266 -0.04 -6.21 27.07
CA THR A 266 0.52 -7.05 26.02
C THR A 266 1.17 -8.26 26.66
N PRO A 267 0.83 -9.49 26.24
CA PRO A 267 1.53 -10.68 26.72
C PRO A 267 3.03 -10.56 26.45
N ILE A 268 3.83 -10.85 27.48
CA ILE A 268 5.29 -10.79 27.40
C ILE A 268 5.73 -11.73 26.27
N ASN A 269 6.47 -11.18 25.31
CA ASN A 269 7.13 -11.95 24.27
C ASN A 269 8.22 -12.80 24.93
N HIS A 270 7.87 -13.96 25.47
CA HIS A 270 8.86 -14.99 25.71
C HIS A 270 9.37 -15.39 24.34
N ALA A 271 10.50 -14.79 23.95
CA ALA A 271 11.35 -15.36 22.92
C ALA A 271 11.88 -16.68 23.48
N LEU A 272 11.02 -17.71 23.50
CA LEU A 272 11.45 -19.08 23.47
C LEU A 272 12.17 -19.21 22.13
N SER A 273 13.46 -18.88 22.15
CA SER A 273 14.40 -19.14 21.07
C SER A 273 14.59 -20.66 20.98
N SER A 274 13.51 -21.38 20.67
CA SER A 274 13.57 -22.78 20.29
C SER A 274 13.99 -22.80 18.81
N GLY A 275 15.29 -22.69 18.58
CA GLY A 275 15.90 -22.68 17.25
C GLY A 275 15.60 -21.41 16.44
N SER A 276 15.44 -21.57 15.11
CA SER A 276 15.29 -20.48 14.13
C SER A 276 13.93 -19.77 14.15
N ARG A 277 13.17 -19.81 15.26
CA ARG A 277 11.81 -19.25 15.34
C ARG A 277 11.70 -18.21 16.45
N ARG A 278 11.09 -17.07 16.13
CA ARG A 278 10.78 -16.00 17.08
C ARG A 278 9.28 -15.75 17.10
N HIS A 279 8.72 -15.80 18.30
CA HIS A 279 7.31 -15.50 18.56
C HIS A 279 7.19 -14.13 19.21
N TYR A 280 6.28 -13.30 18.68
CA TYR A 280 5.92 -12.04 19.33
C TYR A 280 4.48 -11.66 19.03
N TYR A 281 3.91 -10.81 19.88
CA TYR A 281 2.58 -10.29 19.72
C TYR A 281 2.61 -8.86 19.18
N LYS A 282 1.63 -8.54 18.33
CA LYS A 282 1.31 -7.18 17.88
C LYS A 282 -0.18 -6.94 18.04
N TRP A 283 -0.58 -5.70 18.29
CA TRP A 283 -1.98 -5.33 18.29
C TRP A 283 -2.47 -5.10 16.86
N ALA A 284 -3.63 -5.70 16.55
CA ALA A 284 -4.42 -5.36 15.38
C ALA A 284 -5.61 -4.53 15.87
N VAL A 285 -5.80 -3.35 15.30
CA VAL A 285 -6.77 -2.37 15.79
C VAL A 285 -7.70 -2.00 14.66
N ARG A 286 -9.00 -1.96 14.96
CA ARG A 286 -10.02 -1.47 14.03
C ARG A 286 -10.86 -0.43 14.74
N ALA A 287 -10.97 0.76 14.16
CA ALA A 287 -11.75 1.85 14.72
C ALA A 287 -12.73 2.44 13.70
N GLN A 288 -13.93 2.75 14.15
CA GLN A 288 -14.97 3.39 13.37
C GLN A 288 -15.55 4.54 14.19
N PHE A 289 -15.45 5.74 13.65
CA PHE A 289 -15.98 6.95 14.26
C PHE A 289 -17.38 7.19 13.69
N ILE A 290 -18.38 7.25 14.55
CA ILE A 290 -19.78 7.37 14.17
C ILE A 290 -20.27 8.74 14.61
N LEU A 291 -20.51 9.58 13.62
CA LEU A 291 -21.06 10.91 13.78
C LEU A 291 -22.57 10.88 13.63
N THR A 292 -23.29 11.43 14.60
CA THR A 292 -24.73 11.64 14.48
C THR A 292 -25.01 13.13 14.35
N HIS A 293 -25.74 13.51 13.31
CA HIS A 293 -26.20 14.88 13.09
C HIS A 293 -27.60 14.87 12.48
N ARG A 294 -28.55 15.55 13.12
CA ARG A 294 -29.97 15.61 12.75
C ARG A 294 -30.62 14.24 12.56
N GLY A 295 -30.19 13.26 13.36
CA GLY A 295 -30.68 11.88 13.29
C GLY A 295 -30.02 10.99 12.21
N GLU A 296 -29.19 11.55 11.34
CA GLU A 296 -28.40 10.78 10.37
C GLU A 296 -27.07 10.35 10.97
N LYS A 297 -26.67 9.09 10.70
CA LYS A 297 -25.37 8.55 11.10
C LYS A 297 -24.42 8.53 9.92
N LYS A 298 -23.25 9.13 10.10
CA LYS A 298 -22.11 9.07 9.17
C LYS A 298 -20.97 8.31 9.83
N TYR A 299 -20.31 7.45 9.07
CA TYR A 299 -19.30 6.51 9.57
C TYR A 299 -17.93 6.91 9.01
N PHE A 300 -16.89 6.97 9.83
CA PHE A 300 -15.56 7.37 9.40
C PHE A 300 -14.53 6.30 9.78
N PRO A 301 -13.49 6.09 8.96
CA PRO A 301 -13.14 6.83 7.73
C PRO A 301 -14.07 6.53 6.54
N ALA A 302 -14.44 7.55 5.77
CA ALA A 302 -15.12 7.34 4.50
C ALA A 302 -14.17 6.63 3.51
N PRO A 303 -14.70 5.86 2.54
CA PRO A 303 -13.87 5.27 1.50
C PRO A 303 -13.15 6.35 0.67
N ALA A 304 -12.07 5.95 0.00
CA ALA A 304 -11.26 6.84 -0.82
C ALA A 304 -12.10 7.59 -1.88
N ILE A 305 -11.59 8.74 -2.36
CA ILE A 305 -12.31 9.57 -3.34
C ILE A 305 -12.62 8.84 -4.64
N LYS A 306 -11.79 7.87 -5.05
CA LYS A 306 -12.05 7.04 -6.24
C LYS A 306 -13.00 5.85 -5.97
N ASP A 307 -13.36 5.58 -4.71
CA ASP A 307 -14.16 4.44 -4.29
C ASP A 307 -15.65 4.83 -4.11
N PRO A 308 -16.55 4.35 -4.99
CA PRO A 308 -17.98 4.67 -4.96
C PRO A 308 -18.74 3.97 -3.83
N THR A 309 -18.09 3.15 -3.00
CA THR A 309 -18.74 2.37 -1.95
C THR A 309 -19.51 3.28 -0.99
N GLN A 310 -20.79 2.97 -0.77
CA GLN A 310 -21.64 3.64 0.23
C GLN A 310 -21.82 2.74 1.45
N TYR A 311 -22.12 3.36 2.59
CA TYR A 311 -22.31 2.61 3.82
C TYR A 311 -23.56 1.73 3.74
N SER A 312 -23.42 0.50 4.23
CA SER A 312 -24.50 -0.47 4.38
C SER A 312 -24.24 -1.33 5.60
N GLN A 313 -25.27 -2.08 6.03
CA GLN A 313 -25.19 -2.93 7.21
C GLN A 313 -24.10 -4.03 7.09
N SER A 314 -23.68 -4.41 5.87
CA SER A 314 -22.58 -5.36 5.69
C SER A 314 -21.23 -4.84 6.22
N TRP A 315 -21.08 -3.51 6.35
CA TRP A 315 -19.88 -2.86 6.87
C TRP A 315 -19.94 -2.60 8.38
N ALA A 316 -20.96 -3.10 9.08
CA ALA A 316 -21.13 -2.89 10.51
C ALA A 316 -20.09 -3.64 11.37
N LYS A 317 -19.39 -4.63 10.80
CA LYS A 317 -18.34 -5.41 11.49
C LYS A 317 -16.99 -5.24 10.78
N PRO A 318 -15.89 -5.14 11.54
CA PRO A 318 -14.57 -5.07 10.96
C PRO A 318 -14.11 -6.45 10.44
N ASP A 319 -13.35 -6.44 9.35
CA ASP A 319 -12.62 -7.58 8.81
C ASP A 319 -11.12 -7.39 9.07
N PHE A 320 -10.58 -8.24 9.94
CA PHE A 320 -9.17 -8.19 10.33
C PHE A 320 -8.22 -8.82 9.30
N ASN A 321 -8.76 -9.51 8.29
CA ASN A 321 -7.97 -10.08 7.18
C ASN A 321 -7.76 -9.07 6.05
N LYS A 322 -8.47 -7.95 6.08
CA LYS A 322 -8.35 -6.86 5.11
C LYS A 322 -7.72 -5.63 5.75
N ILE A 323 -6.81 -5.03 5.02
CA ILE A 323 -6.23 -3.71 5.30
C ILE A 323 -6.99 -2.70 4.46
N ASN A 324 -7.13 -1.47 4.95
CA ASN A 324 -7.86 -0.37 4.32
C ASN A 324 -9.34 -0.71 4.01
N GLN A 325 -10.02 -1.35 4.97
CA GLN A 325 -11.44 -1.65 4.80
C GLN A 325 -12.25 -0.34 4.84
N PRO A 326 -13.19 -0.11 3.89
CA PRO A 326 -14.08 1.04 3.96
C PRO A 326 -14.79 1.15 5.33
N PHE A 327 -14.93 2.38 5.85
CA PHE A 327 -15.60 2.67 7.13
C PHE A 327 -14.89 2.17 8.39
N TRP A 328 -13.67 1.63 8.26
CA TRP A 328 -12.86 1.14 9.37
C TRP A 328 -11.40 1.56 9.23
N ALA A 329 -10.91 2.36 10.17
CA ALA A 329 -9.50 2.68 10.29
C ALA A 329 -8.73 1.48 10.85
N ASP A 330 -7.51 1.27 10.34
CA ASP A 330 -6.62 0.20 10.78
C ASP A 330 -5.22 0.71 11.15
N GLU A 331 -4.50 -0.09 11.94
CA GLU A 331 -3.19 0.27 12.49
C GLU A 331 -2.08 0.44 11.44
N THR A 332 -2.32 0.06 10.18
CA THR A 332 -1.32 0.10 9.10
C THR A 332 -1.57 1.29 8.17
N THR A 333 -2.81 1.52 7.77
CA THR A 333 -3.17 2.60 6.83
C THR A 333 -3.36 3.93 7.53
N HIS A 334 -3.77 3.90 8.79
CA HIS A 334 -3.96 5.08 9.62
C HIS A 334 -2.92 5.12 10.74
N GLU A 335 -1.75 4.50 10.54
CA GLU A 335 -0.64 4.59 11.49
C GLU A 335 -0.30 6.06 11.75
N ALA A 336 -0.31 6.46 13.02
CA ALA A 336 0.16 7.79 13.39
C ALA A 336 1.60 7.95 12.89
N SER A 337 1.86 8.98 12.09
CA SER A 337 3.22 9.27 11.66
C SER A 337 4.08 9.49 12.91
N PRO A 338 5.23 8.82 13.07
CA PRO A 338 6.14 9.12 14.15
C PRO A 338 6.49 10.61 14.03
N ASN A 339 6.07 11.39 15.03
CA ASN A 339 6.25 12.84 15.04
C ASN A 339 7.68 13.20 14.62
N ALA A 340 7.80 14.06 13.60
CA ALA A 340 9.04 14.71 13.20
C ALA A 340 9.43 15.81 14.21
#